data_AF-A0A954IEH5-F1
#
_entry.id   AF-A0A954IEH5-F1
#
_cell.length_a   1.000
_cell.length_b   1.000
_cell.length_c   1.000
_cell.angle_alpha   90.00
_cell.angle_beta   90.00
_cell.angle_gamma   90.00
#
_symmetry.space_group_name_H-M   'P 1'
#
loop_
_entity.id
_entity.type
_entity.pdbx_description
1 polymer ?
#
loop_
_entity_poly.entity_id
_entity_poly.type
_entity_poly.pdbx_seq_one_letter_code
_entity_poly.pdbx_strand_id
1 'polypeptide(L)'
;ITEAVFARCLSAQKDARVRAEAVLSGPDTKFQGDRKQFVDDVRQALYASKLCSYAQGYVQLDAAAEEFGWKLNNGPIALLWRGGCIIRSRFLQDIKAAFDKNPNLENLLLDDFFRDAVVKAQPAWRRVVATAVELGLPVPSFSSALSYFDGYRQGRLPANLLQAQRDYFGAHTYERTDKPRGEKFHTDWIRERKV
;
A
#
# COMPACT_ATOMS: atom_id res chain seq x y z
N ILE A 1 -4.62 -2.94 -5.25
CA ILE A 1 -5.66 -3.59 -6.11
C ILE A 1 -7.03 -3.59 -5.44
N THR A 2 -7.16 -4.07 -4.19
CA THR A 2 -8.43 -4.14 -3.46
C THR A 2 -9.21 -2.82 -3.44
N GLU A 3 -8.56 -1.70 -3.12
CA GLU A 3 -9.19 -0.37 -3.18
C GLU A 3 -9.73 0.01 -4.57
N ALA A 4 -9.09 -0.44 -5.64
CA ALA A 4 -9.59 -0.21 -7.00
C ALA A 4 -10.87 -1.01 -7.28
N VAL A 5 -11.00 -2.21 -6.70
CA VAL A 5 -12.24 -3.01 -6.76
C VAL A 5 -13.34 -2.32 -5.96
N PHE A 6 -13.07 -1.92 -4.72
CA PHE A 6 -14.04 -1.22 -3.89
C PHE A 6 -14.48 0.13 -4.47
N ALA A 7 -13.58 0.86 -5.13
CA ALA A 7 -13.95 2.07 -5.86
C ALA A 7 -14.97 1.80 -6.98
N ARG A 8 -14.88 0.65 -7.68
CA ARG A 8 -15.90 0.24 -8.65
C ARG A 8 -17.23 -0.07 -7.95
N CYS A 9 -17.21 -0.83 -6.86
CA CYS A 9 -18.40 -1.13 -6.07
C CYS A 9 -19.09 0.15 -5.57
N LEU A 10 -18.31 1.11 -5.05
CA LEU A 10 -18.82 2.41 -4.61
C LEU A 10 -19.40 3.22 -5.77
N SER A 11 -18.76 3.18 -6.94
CA SER A 11 -19.26 3.89 -8.13
C SER A 11 -20.63 3.40 -8.57
N ALA A 12 -20.89 2.09 -8.46
CA ALA A 12 -22.15 1.44 -8.81
C ALA A 12 -23.32 1.85 -7.91
N GLN A 13 -23.05 2.33 -6.70
CA GLN A 13 -24.06 2.86 -5.77
C GLN A 13 -24.49 4.30 -6.13
N LYS A 14 -24.70 4.61 -7.42
CA LYS A 14 -24.92 5.98 -7.90
C LYS A 14 -26.10 6.67 -7.23
N ASP A 15 -27.27 6.03 -7.18
CA ASP A 15 -28.47 6.65 -6.60
C ASP A 15 -28.33 6.90 -5.10
N ALA A 16 -27.68 5.97 -4.39
CA ALA A 16 -27.37 6.15 -2.98
C ALA A 16 -26.41 7.34 -2.76
N ARG A 17 -25.39 7.50 -3.61
CA ARG A 17 -24.46 8.64 -3.53
C ARG A 17 -25.14 9.97 -3.86
N VAL A 18 -26.07 10.01 -4.81
CA VAL A 18 -26.87 11.22 -5.09
C VAL A 18 -27.74 11.60 -3.89
N ARG A 19 -28.37 10.63 -3.22
CA ARG A 19 -29.10 10.90 -1.97
C ARG A 19 -28.18 11.37 -0.85
N ALA A 20 -27.00 10.78 -0.73
CA ALA A 20 -26.01 11.16 0.28
C ALA A 20 -25.47 12.58 0.06
N GLU A 21 -25.23 12.98 -1.18
CA GLU A 21 -24.78 14.34 -1.56
C GLU A 21 -25.73 15.44 -1.04
N ALA A 22 -27.03 15.17 -0.98
CA ALA A 22 -28.01 16.13 -0.50
C ALA A 22 -27.99 16.36 1.03
N VAL A 23 -27.36 15.47 1.81
CA VAL A 23 -27.41 15.50 3.28
C VAL A 23 -26.05 15.49 3.97
N LEU A 24 -24.99 15.05 3.28
CA LEU A 24 -23.62 15.03 3.79
C LEU A 24 -22.86 16.24 3.26
N SER A 25 -22.29 17.05 4.16
CA SER A 25 -21.41 18.17 3.80
C SER A 25 -19.94 17.72 3.77
N GLY A 26 -19.16 18.37 2.91
CA GLY A 26 -17.71 18.24 2.84
C GLY A 26 -17.01 19.60 2.99
N PRO A 27 -15.67 19.62 2.96
CA PRO A 27 -14.93 20.88 2.97
C PRO A 27 -15.22 21.71 1.70
N ASP A 28 -15.36 23.03 1.85
CA ASP A 28 -15.58 24.00 0.74
C ASP A 28 -14.30 24.77 0.37
N THR A 29 -13.14 24.20 0.70
CA THR A 29 -11.85 24.84 0.42
C THR A 29 -11.50 24.63 -1.05
N LYS A 30 -10.96 25.66 -1.70
CA LYS A 30 -10.41 25.58 -3.07
C LYS A 30 -8.90 25.44 -3.01
N PHE A 31 -8.34 24.76 -4.01
CA PHE A 31 -6.89 24.69 -4.18
C PHE A 31 -6.30 26.09 -4.45
N GLN A 32 -5.33 26.50 -3.63
CA GLN A 32 -4.65 27.81 -3.72
C GLN A 32 -3.17 27.71 -4.14
N GLY A 33 -2.69 26.51 -4.49
CA GLY A 33 -1.27 26.30 -4.85
C GLY A 33 -0.96 26.56 -6.32
N ASP A 34 0.31 26.41 -6.69
CA ASP A 34 0.74 26.45 -8.09
C ASP A 34 0.22 25.21 -8.84
N ARG A 35 -0.67 25.46 -9.81
CA ARG A 35 -1.26 24.43 -10.67
C ARG A 35 -0.22 23.64 -11.46
N LYS A 36 0.83 24.30 -11.98
CA LYS A 36 1.86 23.62 -12.79
C LYS A 36 2.66 22.66 -11.93
N GLN A 37 3.06 23.10 -10.73
CA GLN A 37 3.71 22.24 -9.76
C GLN A 37 2.80 21.08 -9.34
N PHE A 38 1.52 21.34 -9.08
CA PHE A 38 0.61 20.30 -8.61
C PHE A 38 0.33 19.23 -9.67
N VAL A 39 0.30 19.59 -10.95
CA VAL A 39 0.23 18.61 -12.05
C VAL A 39 1.45 17.69 -12.03
N ASP A 40 2.65 18.22 -11.80
CA ASP A 40 3.85 17.38 -11.65
C ASP A 40 3.79 16.52 -10.40
N ASP A 41 3.24 17.05 -9.31
CA ASP A 41 3.07 16.30 -8.08
C ASP A 41 2.13 15.10 -8.27
N VAL A 42 1.00 15.31 -8.95
CA VAL A 42 0.05 14.24 -9.31
C VAL A 42 0.71 13.20 -10.22
N ARG A 43 1.55 13.61 -11.17
CA ARG A 43 2.32 12.69 -12.01
C ARG A 43 3.24 11.79 -11.17
N GLN A 44 3.94 12.35 -10.19
CA GLN A 44 4.81 11.60 -9.28
C GLN A 44 4.01 10.68 -8.34
N ALA A 45 2.90 11.18 -7.79
CA ALA A 45 2.00 10.39 -6.94
C ALA A 45 1.44 9.17 -7.68
N LEU A 46 1.00 9.37 -8.93
CA LEU A 46 0.53 8.30 -9.80
C LEU A 46 1.63 7.27 -10.07
N TYR A 47 2.84 7.75 -10.37
CA TYR A 47 3.96 6.86 -10.63
C TYR A 47 4.31 6.03 -9.39
N ALA A 48 4.54 6.65 -8.24
CA ALA A 48 4.84 5.94 -6.98
C ALA A 48 3.74 4.95 -6.59
N SER A 49 2.47 5.35 -6.70
CA SER A 49 1.35 4.46 -6.38
C SER A 49 1.29 3.25 -7.33
N LYS A 50 1.61 3.44 -8.62
CA LYS A 50 1.76 2.34 -9.57
C LYS A 50 2.88 1.40 -9.15
N LEU A 51 4.05 1.92 -8.75
CA LEU A 51 5.18 1.10 -8.29
C LEU A 51 4.77 0.21 -7.11
N CYS A 52 4.12 0.78 -6.09
CA CYS A 52 3.61 0.03 -4.95
C CYS A 52 2.57 -1.03 -5.35
N SER A 53 1.65 -0.72 -6.26
CA SER A 53 0.65 -1.70 -6.71
C SER A 53 1.27 -2.89 -7.44
N TYR A 54 2.33 -2.69 -8.23
CA TYR A 54 3.06 -3.79 -8.87
C TYR A 54 3.89 -4.58 -7.86
N ALA A 55 4.56 -3.90 -6.93
CA ALA A 55 5.29 -4.55 -5.83
C ALA A 55 4.39 -5.51 -5.05
N GLN A 56 3.20 -5.05 -4.65
CA GLN A 56 2.18 -5.91 -3.99
C GLN A 56 1.76 -7.09 -4.87
N GLY A 57 1.60 -6.88 -6.18
CA GLY A 57 1.22 -7.93 -7.12
C GLY A 57 2.28 -9.04 -7.21
N TYR A 58 3.56 -8.69 -7.24
CA TYR A 58 4.64 -9.67 -7.25
C TYR A 58 4.78 -10.42 -5.92
N VAL A 59 4.66 -9.72 -4.78
CA VAL A 59 4.59 -10.38 -3.46
C VAL A 59 3.44 -11.40 -3.41
N GLN A 60 2.29 -11.08 -4.02
CA GLN A 60 1.17 -12.00 -4.10
C GLN A 60 1.45 -13.21 -5.02
N LEU A 61 2.16 -13.01 -6.14
CA LEU A 61 2.59 -14.10 -7.01
C LEU A 61 3.55 -15.04 -6.28
N ASP A 62 4.50 -14.50 -5.52
CA ASP A 62 5.47 -15.30 -4.76
C ASP A 62 4.79 -16.11 -3.66
N ALA A 63 3.85 -15.50 -2.92
CA ALA A 63 3.05 -16.21 -1.93
C ALA A 63 2.21 -17.33 -2.57
N ALA A 64 1.64 -17.10 -3.76
CA ALA A 64 0.93 -18.15 -4.49
C ALA A 64 1.88 -19.25 -5.00
N ALA A 65 3.09 -18.89 -5.42
CA ALA A 65 4.09 -19.86 -5.84
C ALA A 65 4.50 -20.79 -4.68
N GLU A 66 4.69 -20.23 -3.49
CA GLU A 66 4.97 -20.99 -2.27
C GLU A 66 3.82 -21.93 -1.90
N GLU A 67 2.60 -21.39 -1.79
CA GLU A 67 1.40 -22.16 -1.40
C GLU A 67 1.11 -23.33 -2.37
N PHE A 68 1.25 -23.10 -3.67
CA PHE A 68 0.90 -24.09 -4.70
C PHE A 68 2.10 -24.88 -5.23
N GLY A 69 3.30 -24.67 -4.69
CA GLY A 69 4.54 -25.33 -5.13
C GLY A 69 4.91 -25.01 -6.59
N TRP A 70 4.51 -23.85 -7.11
CA TRP A 70 4.82 -23.44 -8.48
C TRP A 70 6.22 -22.84 -8.57
N LYS A 71 6.90 -23.13 -9.68
CA LYS A 71 8.17 -22.47 -10.02
C LYS A 71 7.90 -21.29 -10.94
N LEU A 72 7.42 -20.20 -10.36
CA LEU A 72 7.22 -18.97 -11.12
C LEU A 72 8.56 -18.31 -11.45
N ASN A 73 8.62 -17.65 -12.60
CA ASN A 73 9.77 -16.86 -12.99
C ASN A 73 9.31 -15.42 -13.25
N ASN A 74 9.58 -14.54 -12.28
CA ASN A 74 9.02 -13.19 -12.23
C ASN A 74 9.52 -12.28 -13.37
N GLY A 75 10.76 -12.46 -13.83
CA GLY A 75 11.30 -11.74 -14.99
C GLY A 75 10.55 -12.05 -16.30
N PRO A 76 10.45 -13.31 -16.73
CA PRO A 76 9.62 -13.74 -17.86
C PRO A 76 8.14 -13.37 -17.73
N ILE A 77 7.54 -13.44 -16.55
CA ILE A 77 6.16 -12.94 -16.32
C ILE A 77 6.07 -11.45 -16.70
N ALA A 78 7.02 -10.62 -16.23
CA ALA A 78 7.08 -9.20 -16.60
C ALA A 78 7.24 -9.00 -18.11
N LEU A 79 8.09 -9.82 -18.75
CA LEU A 79 8.33 -9.78 -20.19
C LEU A 79 7.07 -10.11 -21.01
N LEU A 80 6.31 -11.13 -20.60
CA LEU A 80 5.05 -11.50 -21.26
C LEU A 80 4.03 -10.35 -21.19
N TRP A 81 3.97 -9.65 -20.07
CA TRP A 81 3.07 -8.50 -19.93
C TRP A 81 3.52 -7.27 -20.73
N ARG A 82 4.77 -7.24 -21.23
CA ARG A 82 5.31 -6.08 -21.97
C ARG A 82 4.58 -5.83 -23.30
N GLY A 83 3.93 -6.84 -23.89
CA GLY A 83 3.23 -6.75 -25.16
C GLY A 83 1.88 -7.47 -25.13
N GLY A 84 0.96 -7.08 -26.03
CA GLY A 84 -0.36 -7.71 -26.17
C GLY A 84 -1.37 -7.38 -25.08
N CYS A 85 -1.01 -7.45 -23.80
CA CYS A 85 -1.94 -7.24 -22.70
C CYS A 85 -2.31 -5.74 -22.49
N ILE A 86 -3.36 -5.49 -21.70
CA ILE A 86 -3.87 -4.14 -21.41
C ILE A 86 -2.87 -3.30 -20.62
N ILE A 87 -2.11 -3.92 -19.71
CA ILE A 87 -1.18 -3.23 -18.80
C ILE A 87 0.21 -2.95 -19.41
N ARG A 88 0.39 -3.27 -20.69
CA ARG A 88 1.66 -3.09 -21.41
C ARG A 88 2.22 -1.68 -21.23
N SER A 89 3.49 -1.57 -20.83
CA SER A 89 4.18 -0.29 -20.66
C SER A 89 5.69 -0.49 -20.64
N ARG A 90 6.46 0.58 -20.94
CA ARG A 90 7.93 0.57 -20.83
C ARG A 90 8.40 0.13 -19.44
N PHE A 91 7.64 0.49 -18.42
CA PHE A 91 7.82 0.11 -17.02
C PHE A 91 8.01 -1.40 -16.76
N LEU A 92 7.39 -2.27 -17.58
CA LEU A 92 7.57 -3.72 -17.42
C LEU A 92 8.98 -4.20 -17.79
N GLN A 93 9.70 -3.42 -18.60
CA GLN A 93 11.12 -3.68 -18.87
C GLN A 93 11.96 -3.45 -17.62
N ASP A 94 11.63 -2.44 -16.81
CA ASP A 94 12.34 -2.14 -15.56
C ASP A 94 12.09 -3.24 -14.52
N ILE A 95 10.86 -3.77 -14.44
CA ILE A 95 10.55 -4.94 -13.60
C ILE A 95 11.36 -6.16 -14.03
N LYS A 96 11.41 -6.44 -15.33
CA LYS A 96 12.22 -7.55 -15.85
C LYS A 96 13.68 -7.36 -15.46
N ALA A 97 14.24 -6.16 -15.64
CA ALA A 97 15.63 -5.87 -15.31
C ALA A 97 15.93 -6.07 -13.81
N ALA A 98 15.01 -5.70 -12.93
CA ALA A 98 15.14 -5.95 -11.49
C ALA A 98 15.22 -7.45 -11.16
N PHE A 99 14.36 -8.27 -11.76
CA PHE A 99 14.39 -9.73 -11.55
C PHE A 99 15.53 -10.43 -12.29
N ASP A 100 16.01 -9.90 -13.42
CA ASP A 100 17.23 -10.40 -14.07
C ASP A 100 18.46 -10.19 -13.16
N LYS A 101 18.51 -9.05 -12.46
CA LYS A 101 19.58 -8.72 -11.50
C LYS A 101 19.47 -9.55 -10.21
N ASN A 102 18.26 -9.70 -9.67
CA ASN A 102 18.00 -10.52 -8.50
C ASN A 102 16.72 -11.35 -8.69
N PRO A 103 16.85 -12.64 -9.09
CA PRO A 103 15.70 -13.51 -9.29
C PRO A 103 14.89 -13.79 -8.01
N ASN A 104 15.51 -13.64 -6.84
CA ASN A 104 14.90 -13.90 -5.52
C ASN A 104 14.52 -12.59 -4.80
N LEU A 105 14.24 -11.53 -5.56
CA LEU A 105 13.86 -10.24 -5.00
C LEU A 105 12.51 -10.34 -4.28
N GLU A 106 12.53 -10.23 -2.95
CA GLU A 106 11.32 -10.35 -2.11
C GLU A 106 10.27 -9.25 -2.38
N ASN A 107 10.72 -8.10 -2.87
CA ASN A 107 9.85 -6.97 -3.15
C ASN A 107 10.52 -6.01 -4.14
N LEU A 108 9.78 -5.59 -5.16
CA LEU A 108 10.29 -4.65 -6.17
C LEU A 108 10.83 -3.35 -5.56
N LEU A 109 10.29 -2.88 -4.44
CA LEU A 109 10.75 -1.65 -3.78
C LEU A 109 12.17 -1.73 -3.22
N LEU A 110 12.78 -2.92 -3.18
CA LEU A 110 14.17 -3.11 -2.75
C LEU A 110 15.17 -3.07 -3.91
N ASP A 111 14.72 -3.13 -5.16
CA ASP A 111 15.58 -2.86 -6.30
C ASP A 111 15.91 -1.36 -6.39
N ASP A 112 17.14 -1.05 -6.83
CA ASP A 112 17.67 0.32 -6.85
C ASP A 112 16.79 1.28 -7.67
N PHE A 113 16.34 0.86 -8.86
CA PHE A 113 15.53 1.72 -9.73
C PHE A 113 14.20 2.09 -9.07
N PHE A 114 13.52 1.10 -8.49
CA PHE A 114 12.22 1.28 -7.85
C PHE A 114 12.33 2.08 -6.56
N ARG A 115 13.32 1.75 -5.71
CA ARG A 115 13.60 2.48 -4.49
C ARG A 115 13.84 3.95 -4.81
N ASP A 116 14.75 4.25 -5.72
CA ASP A 116 15.14 5.63 -6.04
C ASP A 116 13.97 6.40 -6.66
N ALA A 117 13.17 5.75 -7.50
CA ALA A 117 11.95 6.33 -8.07
C ALA A 117 10.91 6.68 -6.99
N VAL A 118 10.61 5.78 -6.05
CA VAL A 118 9.63 6.03 -4.98
C VAL A 118 10.15 7.08 -3.99
N VAL A 119 11.42 7.01 -3.59
CA VAL A 119 12.04 7.98 -2.68
C VAL A 119 12.07 9.37 -3.30
N LYS A 120 12.30 9.49 -4.61
CA LYS A 120 12.19 10.77 -5.32
C LYS A 120 10.76 11.29 -5.39
N ALA A 121 9.79 10.40 -5.59
CA ALA A 121 8.39 10.78 -5.76
C ALA A 121 7.65 11.06 -4.45
N GLN A 122 8.11 10.51 -3.31
CA GLN A 122 7.34 10.57 -2.06
C GLN A 122 6.98 11.99 -1.56
N PRO A 123 7.77 13.07 -1.74
CA PRO A 123 7.36 14.39 -1.27
C PRO A 123 6.14 14.91 -2.04
N ALA A 124 6.15 14.77 -3.36
CA ALA A 124 5.02 15.10 -4.23
C ALA A 124 3.81 14.22 -3.93
N TRP A 125 4.04 12.93 -3.73
CA TRP A 125 2.99 11.98 -3.40
C TRP A 125 2.27 12.33 -2.10
N ARG A 126 3.02 12.69 -1.05
CA ARG A 126 2.47 13.15 0.23
C ARG A 126 1.68 14.44 0.08
N ARG A 127 2.17 15.42 -0.69
CA ARG A 127 1.41 16.64 -0.99
C ARG A 127 0.08 16.34 -1.65
N VAL A 128 0.06 15.46 -2.65
CA VAL A 128 -1.19 15.07 -3.34
C VAL A 128 -2.17 14.41 -2.39
N VAL A 129 -1.73 13.47 -1.56
CA VAL A 129 -2.62 12.81 -0.60
C VAL A 129 -3.14 13.80 0.45
N ALA A 130 -2.26 14.64 1.02
CA ALA A 130 -2.65 15.64 2.01
C ALA A 130 -3.66 16.65 1.42
N THR A 131 -3.35 17.24 0.27
CA THR A 131 -4.24 18.18 -0.41
C THR A 131 -5.56 17.52 -0.80
N ALA A 132 -5.56 16.27 -1.27
CA ALA A 132 -6.80 15.56 -1.57
C ALA A 132 -7.67 15.38 -0.32
N VAL A 133 -7.06 15.02 0.82
CA VAL A 133 -7.78 14.88 2.10
C VAL A 133 -8.35 16.23 2.56
N GLU A 134 -7.56 17.30 2.54
CA GLU A 134 -8.01 18.66 2.91
C GLU A 134 -9.16 19.17 2.04
N LEU A 135 -9.13 18.85 0.74
CA LEU A 135 -10.16 19.23 -0.23
C LEU A 135 -11.34 18.23 -0.30
N GLY A 136 -11.35 17.17 0.51
CA GLY A 136 -12.42 16.18 0.51
C GLY A 136 -12.49 15.33 -0.78
N LEU A 137 -11.37 15.20 -1.51
CA LEU A 137 -11.29 14.43 -2.75
C LEU A 137 -10.91 12.96 -2.48
N PRO A 138 -11.70 11.99 -2.94
CA PRO A 138 -11.41 10.58 -2.69
C PRO A 138 -10.26 10.10 -3.58
N VAL A 139 -9.14 9.70 -2.94
CA VAL A 139 -7.96 9.14 -3.62
C VAL A 139 -7.54 7.78 -3.05
N PRO A 140 -8.46 6.78 -2.95
CA PRO A 140 -8.25 5.56 -2.18
C PRO A 140 -7.01 4.75 -2.61
N SER A 141 -6.71 4.71 -3.91
CA SER A 141 -5.51 4.04 -4.42
C SER A 141 -4.21 4.79 -4.12
N PHE A 142 -4.21 6.13 -4.08
CA PHE A 142 -3.02 6.89 -3.68
C PHE A 142 -2.76 6.78 -2.18
N SER A 143 -3.82 6.93 -1.37
CA SER A 143 -3.73 6.83 0.08
C SER A 143 -3.29 5.43 0.52
N SER A 144 -3.93 4.37 0.01
CA SER A 144 -3.56 2.99 0.38
C SER A 144 -2.15 2.60 -0.06
N ALA A 145 -1.71 3.04 -1.24
CA ALA A 145 -0.34 2.80 -1.68
C ALA A 145 0.67 3.55 -0.78
N LEU A 146 0.36 4.77 -0.32
CA LEU A 146 1.24 5.53 0.58
C LEU A 146 1.30 4.86 1.95
N SER A 147 0.16 4.43 2.48
CA SER A 147 0.08 3.66 3.72
C SER A 147 0.86 2.35 3.63
N TYR A 148 0.80 1.65 2.50
CA TYR A 148 1.61 0.46 2.26
C TYR A 148 3.11 0.78 2.26
N PHE A 149 3.54 1.82 1.53
CA PHE A 149 4.95 2.21 1.50
C PHE A 149 5.48 2.58 2.89
N ASP A 150 4.72 3.38 3.65
CA ASP A 150 5.09 3.78 5.00
C ASP A 150 5.07 2.59 5.99
N GLY A 151 4.12 1.67 5.83
CA GLY A 151 4.07 0.46 6.65
C GLY A 151 5.22 -0.51 6.35
N TYR A 152 5.51 -0.74 5.05
CA TYR A 152 6.53 -1.70 4.62
C TYR A 152 7.95 -1.26 5.01
N ARG A 153 8.23 0.06 5.01
CA ARG A 153 9.56 0.59 5.36
C ARG A 153 9.82 0.70 6.87
N GLN A 154 8.88 0.31 7.73
CA GLN A 154 9.01 0.41 9.18
C GLN A 154 9.25 -0.97 9.79
N GLY A 155 10.43 -1.16 10.42
CA GLY A 155 10.74 -2.40 11.15
C GLY A 155 9.90 -2.62 12.42
N ARG A 156 9.18 -1.59 12.90
CA ARG A 156 8.24 -1.68 14.02
C ARG A 156 6.95 -0.95 13.66
N LEU A 157 5.86 -1.69 13.64
CA LEU A 157 4.50 -1.18 13.41
C LEU A 157 3.72 -1.14 14.73
N PRO A 158 2.64 -0.36 14.83
CA PRO A 158 1.77 -0.31 16.01
C PRO A 158 0.96 -1.61 16.26
N ALA A 159 1.27 -2.70 15.56
CA ALA A 159 0.64 -4.01 15.75
C ALA A 159 0.90 -4.60 17.16
N ASN A 160 1.87 -4.08 17.90
CA ASN A 160 2.05 -4.40 19.32
C ASN A 160 0.81 -4.02 20.16
N LEU A 161 0.16 -2.88 19.87
CA LEU A 161 -1.08 -2.50 20.55
C LEU A 161 -2.23 -3.44 20.19
N LEU A 162 -2.31 -3.87 18.92
CA LEU A 162 -3.30 -4.86 18.48
C LEU A 162 -3.12 -6.18 19.24
N GLN A 163 -1.88 -6.65 19.39
CA GLN A 163 -1.58 -7.83 20.20
C GLN A 163 -1.98 -7.65 21.67
N ALA A 164 -1.69 -6.49 22.26
CA ALA A 164 -2.11 -6.19 23.63
C ALA A 164 -3.65 -6.19 23.77
N GLN A 165 -4.38 -5.60 22.82
CA GLN A 165 -5.85 -5.62 22.81
C GLN A 165 -6.39 -7.05 22.75
N ARG A 166 -5.88 -7.88 21.83
CA ARG A 166 -6.28 -9.29 21.69
C ARG A 166 -6.02 -10.10 22.96
N ASP A 167 -4.87 -9.86 23.60
CA ASP A 167 -4.56 -10.52 24.86
C ASP A 167 -5.48 -10.03 26.00
N TYR A 168 -5.79 -8.73 26.03
CA TYR A 168 -6.68 -8.12 27.01
C TYR A 168 -8.09 -8.72 26.99
N PHE A 169 -8.78 -8.69 25.84
CA PHE A 169 -10.19 -9.09 25.78
C PHE A 169 -10.39 -10.60 25.54
N GLY A 170 -9.36 -11.32 25.12
CA GLY A 170 -9.49 -12.69 24.61
C GLY A 170 -8.38 -13.66 25.01
N ALA A 171 -7.44 -13.26 25.90
CA ALA A 171 -6.32 -14.09 26.35
C ALA A 171 -5.55 -14.76 25.20
N HIS A 172 -5.45 -14.07 24.06
CA HIS A 172 -4.86 -14.61 22.83
C HIS A 172 -3.33 -14.73 22.87
N THR A 173 -2.69 -14.30 23.96
CA THR A 173 -1.24 -14.23 24.13
C THR A 173 -0.54 -13.30 23.14
N TYR A 174 0.73 -12.97 23.42
CA TYR A 174 1.61 -12.22 22.54
C TYR A 174 3.06 -12.65 22.70
N GLU A 175 3.92 -12.25 21.77
CA GLU A 175 5.38 -12.45 21.84
C GLU A 175 6.06 -11.13 22.23
N ARG A 176 7.22 -11.19 22.90
CA ARG A 176 7.98 -10.00 23.30
C ARG A 176 9.27 -9.89 22.51
N THR A 177 9.73 -8.65 22.30
CA THR A 177 10.95 -8.36 21.54
C THR A 177 12.24 -8.65 22.30
N ASP A 178 12.17 -8.83 23.62
CA ASP A 178 13.29 -9.15 24.51
C ASP A 178 13.38 -10.65 24.84
N LYS A 179 12.63 -11.48 24.11
CA LYS A 179 12.52 -12.92 24.32
C LYS A 179 12.70 -13.68 23.01
N PRO A 180 13.12 -14.96 23.06
CA PRO A 180 13.18 -15.81 21.87
C PRO A 180 11.85 -15.82 21.11
N ARG A 181 11.94 -15.80 19.77
CA ARG A 181 10.76 -15.84 18.89
C ARG A 181 9.97 -17.14 19.14
N GLY A 182 8.65 -17.02 19.19
CA GLY A 182 7.74 -18.13 19.49
C GLY A 182 7.37 -18.29 20.96
N GLU A 183 8.10 -17.65 21.90
CA GLU A 183 7.71 -17.64 23.32
C GLU A 183 6.47 -16.78 23.54
N LYS A 184 5.41 -17.39 24.09
CA LYS A 184 4.10 -16.74 24.29
C LYS A 184 3.94 -16.24 25.73
N PHE A 185 3.37 -15.05 25.85
CA PHE A 185 3.07 -14.39 27.12
C PHE A 185 1.59 -14.05 27.17
N HIS A 186 1.00 -14.19 28.35
CA HIS A 186 -0.31 -13.64 28.68
C HIS A 186 -0.12 -12.66 29.83
N THR A 187 -0.85 -11.56 29.82
CA THR A 187 -0.88 -10.59 30.92
C THR A 187 -2.28 -10.52 31.50
N ASP A 188 -2.40 -10.59 32.83
CA ASP A 188 -3.65 -10.29 33.51
C ASP A 188 -3.81 -8.76 33.62
N TRP A 189 -4.29 -8.15 32.54
CA TRP A 189 -4.38 -6.70 32.41
C TRP A 189 -5.33 -6.05 33.43
N ILE A 190 -6.34 -6.79 33.91
CA ILE A 190 -7.29 -6.29 34.90
C ILE A 190 -6.59 -6.20 36.25
N ARG A 191 -5.83 -7.23 36.63
CA ARG A 191 -5.07 -7.24 37.88
C ARG A 191 -3.94 -6.21 37.90
N GLU A 192 -3.29 -5.96 36.77
CA GLU A 192 -2.21 -4.98 36.63
C GLU A 192 -2.72 -3.52 36.59
N ARG A 193 -4.03 -3.30 36.51
CA ARG A 193 -4.62 -1.96 36.52
C ARG A 193 -4.39 -1.29 37.88
N LYS A 194 -3.42 -0.39 37.94
CA LYS A 194 -3.25 0.53 39.08
C LYS A 194 -4.40 1.53 39.06
N VAL A 195 -5.23 1.50 40.11
CA VAL A 195 -6.29 2.49 40.38
C VAL A 195 -5.65 3.75 40.94
#